data_AF-A0A7S3PIQ1-F1
#
_entry.id   AF-A0A7S3PIQ1-F1
#
_cell.length_a   1.000
_cell.length_b   1.000
_cell.length_c   1.000
_cell.angle_alpha   90.00
_cell.angle_beta   90.00
_cell.angle_gamma   90.00
#
_symmetry.space_group_name_H-M   'P 1'
#
loop_
_entity.id
_entity.type
_entity.pdbx_description
1 polymer ?
#
loop_
_entity_poly.entity_id
_entity_poly.type
_entity_poly.pdbx_seq_one_letter_code
_entity_poly.pdbx_strand_id
1 'polypeptide(L)'
;MQSIASTWADKYKISVEFSSYFLNEKIPRETGMSAEKYVEEKYGKSAKSNSKPSDLFKMAEDADIFLPKTYHNGSRTIYHSGRAHLLEKYASQKLEDSAKLWNLVTDIYSAYHIENRNIDSEEVLLSIASNYDLPEEEVRNAINDEAELEQTYKESDRNKEIEVGVPQFYFYKNGKEVVNQISGAQNTRNLLKELKIVAEK
;
A
#
# COMPACT_ATOMS: atom_id res chain seq x y z
N MET A 1 -17.23 -2.95 9.50
CA MET A 1 -18.02 -2.49 8.32
C MET A 1 -17.91 -3.52 7.17
N GLN A 2 -18.92 -3.74 6.31
CA GLN A 2 -18.74 -4.55 5.08
C GLN A 2 -17.90 -3.75 4.07
N SER A 3 -16.79 -4.31 3.60
CA SER A 3 -15.96 -3.68 2.56
C SER A 3 -16.75 -3.53 1.25
N ILE A 4 -16.33 -2.59 0.40
CA ILE A 4 -16.88 -2.37 -0.95
C ILE A 4 -16.93 -3.69 -1.73
N ALA A 5 -15.85 -4.46 -1.67
CA ALA A 5 -15.74 -5.77 -2.29
C ALA A 5 -16.83 -6.72 -1.76
N SER A 6 -17.03 -6.81 -0.44
CA SER A 6 -18.06 -7.69 0.13
C SER A 6 -19.51 -7.29 -0.18
N THR A 7 -19.76 -6.00 -0.47
CA THR A 7 -21.12 -5.52 -0.78
C THR A 7 -21.49 -5.75 -2.25
N TRP A 8 -20.50 -5.87 -3.15
CA TRP A 8 -20.71 -5.86 -4.61
C TRP A 8 -20.14 -7.09 -5.35
N ALA A 9 -19.35 -7.94 -4.68
CA ALA A 9 -18.75 -9.14 -5.27
C ALA A 9 -19.77 -10.07 -5.93
N ASP A 10 -20.98 -10.17 -5.35
CA ASP A 10 -22.03 -11.05 -5.87
C ASP A 10 -22.72 -10.51 -7.13
N LYS A 11 -22.64 -9.19 -7.38
CA LYS A 11 -23.31 -8.53 -8.51
C LYS A 11 -22.37 -8.18 -9.66
N TYR A 12 -21.10 -7.89 -9.36
CA TYR A 12 -20.09 -7.54 -10.34
C TYR A 12 -18.80 -8.29 -10.06
N LYS A 13 -18.22 -8.90 -11.10
CA LYS A 13 -16.87 -9.47 -11.03
C LYS A 13 -15.86 -8.34 -10.99
N ILE A 14 -15.45 -7.95 -9.78
CA ILE A 14 -14.45 -6.90 -9.55
C ILE A 14 -13.10 -7.59 -9.30
N SER A 15 -12.08 -7.23 -10.07
CA SER A 15 -10.68 -7.49 -9.74
C SER A 15 -10.06 -6.23 -9.14
N VAL A 16 -9.16 -6.41 -8.18
CA VAL A 16 -8.34 -5.32 -7.62
C VAL A 16 -6.90 -5.64 -7.96
N GLU A 17 -6.24 -4.69 -8.61
CA GLU A 17 -4.83 -4.76 -8.95
C GLU A 17 -4.12 -3.66 -8.17
N PHE A 18 -3.01 -4.01 -7.53
CA PHE A 18 -2.18 -3.05 -6.82
C PHE A 18 -1.04 -2.59 -7.72
N SER A 19 -0.68 -1.32 -7.59
CA SER A 19 0.43 -0.72 -8.34
C SER A 19 1.39 -0.09 -7.35
N SER A 20 2.67 -0.44 -7.48
CA SER A 20 3.72 0.06 -6.59
C SER A 20 3.91 1.56 -6.75
N TYR A 21 4.10 2.25 -5.63
CA TYR A 21 4.39 3.68 -5.60
C TYR A 21 5.31 4.00 -4.43
N PHE A 22 6.47 4.59 -4.72
CA PHE A 22 7.45 4.95 -3.71
C PHE A 22 7.33 6.42 -3.32
N LEU A 23 6.94 6.69 -2.08
CA LEU A 23 6.93 8.05 -1.54
C LEU A 23 8.36 8.63 -1.39
N ASN A 24 9.35 7.77 -1.13
CA ASN A 24 10.76 8.15 -1.03
C ASN A 24 11.66 6.91 -1.13
N GLU A 25 12.36 6.76 -2.25
CA GLU A 25 13.28 5.64 -2.52
C GLU A 25 14.65 5.81 -1.84
N LYS A 26 14.91 7.00 -1.27
CA LYS A 26 16.20 7.31 -0.61
C LYS A 26 16.22 6.93 0.87
N ILE A 27 15.13 6.35 1.39
CA ILE A 27 15.11 5.86 2.77
C ILE A 27 16.14 4.72 2.89
N PRO A 28 17.05 4.77 3.89
CA PRO A 28 18.01 3.69 4.11
C PRO A 28 17.29 2.34 4.30
N ARG A 29 17.63 1.34 3.48
CA ARG A 29 16.98 0.02 3.47
C ARG A 29 17.06 -0.71 4.83
N GLU A 30 18.25 -0.72 5.43
CA GLU A 30 18.50 -1.47 6.67
C GLU A 30 17.98 -0.76 7.93
N THR A 31 18.18 0.55 8.03
CA THR A 31 17.96 1.32 9.26
C THR A 31 16.68 2.16 9.24
N GLY A 32 16.14 2.44 8.05
CA GLY A 32 15.05 3.39 7.88
C GLY A 32 15.43 4.83 8.24
N MET A 33 14.42 5.62 8.55
CA MET A 33 14.52 7.02 8.93
C MET A 33 13.48 7.33 10.01
N SER A 34 13.78 8.19 10.99
CA SER A 34 12.73 8.61 11.94
C SER A 34 11.63 9.41 11.23
N ALA A 35 10.38 9.26 11.68
CA ALA A 35 9.24 9.99 11.10
C ALA A 35 9.42 11.51 11.16
N GLU A 36 10.02 12.03 12.24
CA GLU A 36 10.38 13.44 12.39
C GLU A 36 11.33 13.89 11.27
N LYS A 37 12.46 13.19 11.10
CA LYS A 37 13.44 13.52 10.05
C LYS A 37 12.81 13.42 8.65
N TYR A 38 11.97 12.42 8.42
CA TYR A 38 11.26 12.27 7.14
C TYR A 38 10.35 13.47 6.84
N VAL A 39 9.58 13.94 7.84
CA VAL A 39 8.71 15.13 7.70
C VAL A 39 9.55 16.39 7.49
N GLU A 40 10.65 16.56 8.24
CA GLU A 40 11.56 17.68 8.08
C GLU A 40 12.22 17.74 6.70
N GLU A 41 12.68 16.61 6.16
CA GLU A 41 13.25 16.54 4.82
C GLU A 41 12.20 16.83 3.73
N LYS A 42 10.96 16.38 3.94
CA LYS A 42 9.89 16.52 2.94
C LYS A 42 9.24 17.90 2.93
N TYR A 43 9.04 18.51 4.10
CA TYR A 43 8.27 19.75 4.24
C TYR A 43 9.07 20.92 4.83
N GLY A 44 10.28 20.67 5.35
CA GLY A 44 11.16 21.66 5.97
C GLY A 44 11.06 21.72 7.50
N LYS A 45 12.10 22.24 8.17
CA LYS A 45 12.25 22.27 9.65
C LYS A 45 11.14 23.01 10.42
N SER A 46 10.42 23.92 9.77
CA SER A 46 9.32 24.69 10.37
C SER A 46 7.94 24.19 9.94
N ALA A 47 7.88 23.21 9.05
CA ALA A 47 6.61 22.63 8.64
C ALA A 47 6.11 21.71 9.74
N LYS A 48 5.08 22.15 10.45
CA LYS A 48 4.16 21.20 11.07
C LYS A 48 3.50 20.45 9.93
N SER A 49 3.46 19.12 10.00
CA SER A 49 2.64 18.32 9.08
C SER A 49 1.27 18.99 8.95
N ASN A 50 0.85 19.31 7.73
CA ASN A 50 -0.44 19.95 7.49
C ASN A 50 -1.62 19.02 7.87
N SER A 51 -1.37 17.71 8.02
CA SER A 51 -2.31 16.80 8.66
C SER A 51 -2.17 16.90 10.16
N LYS A 52 -3.26 17.29 10.85
CA LYS A 52 -3.31 17.11 12.29
C LYS A 52 -3.31 15.60 12.53
N PRO A 53 -2.46 15.05 13.42
CA PRO A 53 -2.50 13.63 13.76
C PRO A 53 -3.92 13.15 14.09
N SER A 54 -4.75 14.02 14.70
CA SER A 54 -6.18 13.78 14.97
C SER A 54 -7.00 13.34 13.76
N ASP A 55 -6.70 13.84 12.56
CA ASP A 55 -7.46 13.52 11.34
C ASP A 55 -7.14 12.09 10.88
N LEU A 56 -5.87 11.67 10.99
CA LEU A 56 -5.45 10.30 10.69
C LEU A 56 -6.06 9.29 11.68
N PHE A 57 -6.06 9.61 12.98
CA PHE A 57 -6.69 8.74 13.99
C PHE A 57 -8.19 8.61 13.77
N LYS A 58 -8.86 9.72 13.42
CA LYS A 58 -10.29 9.67 13.08
C LYS A 58 -10.55 8.81 11.86
N MET A 59 -9.74 8.95 10.80
CA MET A 59 -9.86 8.11 9.60
C MET A 59 -9.63 6.63 9.91
N ALA A 60 -8.67 6.32 10.78
CA ALA A 60 -8.41 4.95 11.20
C ALA A 60 -9.57 4.39 12.05
N GLU A 61 -10.10 5.17 12.98
CA GLU A 61 -11.28 4.82 13.78
C GLU A 61 -12.51 4.58 12.89
N ASP A 62 -12.78 5.49 11.95
CA ASP A 62 -13.86 5.35 10.95
C ASP A 62 -13.69 4.08 10.08
N ALA A 63 -12.46 3.57 9.95
CA ALA A 63 -12.11 2.37 9.21
C ALA A 63 -11.98 1.11 10.08
N ASP A 64 -12.31 1.17 11.37
CA ASP A 64 -12.12 0.08 12.34
C ASP A 64 -10.64 -0.36 12.48
N ILE A 65 -9.67 0.54 12.22
CA ILE A 65 -8.22 0.29 12.31
C ILE A 65 -7.65 0.92 13.59
N PHE A 66 -6.99 0.12 14.41
CA PHE A 66 -6.25 0.63 15.58
C PHE A 66 -4.85 1.09 15.18
N LEU A 67 -4.56 2.39 15.36
CA LEU A 67 -3.21 2.93 15.21
C LEU A 67 -2.48 2.99 16.56
N PRO A 68 -1.22 2.50 16.65
CA PRO A 68 -0.45 2.53 17.88
C PRO A 68 -0.06 3.95 18.29
N LYS A 69 0.23 4.12 19.59
CA LYS A 69 0.64 5.43 20.16
C LYS A 69 1.91 6.02 19.53
N THR A 70 2.72 5.21 18.84
CA THR A 70 3.91 5.67 18.11
C THR A 70 3.59 6.68 17.00
N TYR A 71 2.33 6.74 16.54
CA TYR A 71 1.86 7.81 15.64
C TYR A 71 1.67 9.16 16.34
N HIS A 72 1.40 9.17 17.66
CA HIS A 72 1.16 10.40 18.40
C HIS A 72 2.44 11.16 18.73
N ASN A 73 3.52 10.43 19.02
CA ASN A 73 4.77 11.00 19.51
C ASN A 73 5.87 11.08 18.42
N GLY A 74 5.56 10.68 17.19
CA GLY A 74 6.51 10.70 16.07
C GLY A 74 7.68 9.73 16.21
N SER A 75 7.63 8.79 17.16
CA SER A 75 8.74 7.87 17.45
C SER A 75 8.81 6.66 16.50
N ARG A 76 8.01 6.66 15.43
CA ARG A 76 8.00 5.62 14.40
C ARG A 76 9.24 5.73 13.51
N THR A 77 9.69 4.59 13.01
CA THR A 77 10.65 4.50 11.92
C THR A 77 9.90 4.32 10.60
N ILE A 78 10.25 5.15 9.62
CA ILE A 78 9.84 5.01 8.23
C ILE A 78 10.88 4.10 7.56
N TYR A 79 10.43 2.94 7.11
CA TYR A 79 11.27 1.96 6.44
C TYR A 79 11.11 2.07 4.94
N HIS A 80 12.14 1.62 4.22
CA HIS A 80 12.05 1.42 2.78
C HIS A 80 10.99 0.34 2.47
N SER A 81 10.36 0.39 1.29
CA SER A 81 9.27 -0.53 0.91
C SER A 81 9.56 -1.38 -0.33
N GLY A 82 10.81 -1.37 -0.81
CA GLY A 82 11.23 -2.03 -2.04
C GLY A 82 10.91 -3.52 -2.06
N ARG A 83 11.42 -4.25 -1.07
CA ARG A 83 11.16 -5.69 -0.99
C ARG A 83 9.69 -6.02 -0.75
N ALA A 84 8.96 -5.16 -0.03
CA ALA A 84 7.53 -5.33 0.19
C ALA A 84 6.74 -5.23 -1.13
N HIS A 85 7.07 -4.27 -2.00
CA HIS A 85 6.46 -4.17 -3.33
C HIS A 85 6.80 -5.37 -4.22
N LEU A 86 8.03 -5.91 -4.13
CA LEU A 86 8.39 -7.14 -4.84
C LEU A 86 7.58 -8.34 -4.34
N LEU A 87 7.37 -8.47 -3.02
CA LEU A 87 6.55 -9.53 -2.44
C LEU A 87 5.10 -9.43 -2.94
N GLU A 88 4.53 -8.23 -2.92
CA GLU A 88 3.18 -7.96 -3.44
C GLU A 88 3.05 -8.36 -4.91
N LYS A 89 4.01 -7.93 -5.75
CA LYS A 89 4.04 -8.25 -7.18
C LYS A 89 4.15 -9.76 -7.41
N TYR A 90 5.08 -10.44 -6.73
CA TYR A 90 5.23 -11.89 -6.79
C TYR A 90 3.96 -12.62 -6.34
N ALA A 91 3.39 -12.22 -5.19
CA ALA A 91 2.17 -12.80 -4.66
C ALA A 91 0.99 -12.64 -5.63
N SER A 92 0.87 -11.49 -6.30
CA SER A 92 -0.20 -11.24 -7.29
C SER A 92 -0.16 -12.19 -8.49
N GLN A 93 1.02 -12.71 -8.83
CA GLN A 93 1.22 -13.64 -9.95
C GLN A 93 1.01 -15.10 -9.55
N LYS A 94 1.15 -15.42 -8.26
CA LYS A 94 1.14 -16.79 -7.73
C LYS A 94 -0.14 -17.16 -7.00
N LEU A 95 -0.78 -16.19 -6.34
CA LEU A 95 -2.03 -16.39 -5.63
C LEU A 95 -3.20 -16.19 -6.59
N GLU A 96 -3.89 -17.29 -6.92
CA GLU A 96 -5.14 -17.23 -7.69
C GLU A 96 -6.32 -16.68 -6.86
N ASP A 97 -6.23 -16.81 -5.53
CA ASP A 97 -7.23 -16.32 -4.59
C ASP A 97 -6.96 -14.86 -4.21
N SER A 98 -7.83 -13.96 -4.70
CA SER A 98 -7.75 -12.53 -4.40
C SER A 98 -7.91 -12.21 -2.92
N ALA A 99 -8.59 -13.05 -2.14
CA ALA A 99 -8.67 -12.88 -0.69
C ALA A 99 -7.32 -13.17 -0.01
N LYS A 100 -6.56 -14.16 -0.48
CA LYS A 100 -5.20 -14.43 0.03
C LYS A 100 -4.25 -13.28 -0.30
N LEU A 101 -4.29 -12.76 -1.53
CA LEU A 101 -3.49 -11.58 -1.90
C LEU A 101 -3.84 -10.37 -1.03
N TRP A 102 -5.13 -10.10 -0.84
CA TRP A 102 -5.60 -9.00 0.00
C TRP A 102 -5.10 -9.13 1.45
N ASN A 103 -5.19 -10.33 2.02
CA ASN A 103 -4.73 -10.59 3.38
C ASN A 103 -3.21 -10.42 3.49
N LEU A 104 -2.43 -10.92 2.52
CA LEU A 104 -0.97 -10.74 2.50
C LEU A 104 -0.58 -9.26 2.47
N VAL A 105 -1.23 -8.47 1.61
CA VAL A 105 -1.00 -7.02 1.53
C VAL A 105 -1.39 -6.35 2.85
N THR A 106 -2.50 -6.76 3.45
CA THR A 106 -2.95 -6.28 4.77
C THR A 106 -1.93 -6.60 5.87
N ASP A 107 -1.32 -7.78 5.85
CA ASP A 107 -0.27 -8.16 6.81
C ASP A 107 1.01 -7.33 6.62
N ILE A 108 1.40 -7.02 5.38
CA ILE A 108 2.50 -6.07 5.10
C ILE A 108 2.17 -4.71 5.71
N TYR A 109 0.96 -4.20 5.50
CA TYR A 109 0.52 -2.92 6.08
C TYR A 109 0.45 -2.98 7.62
N SER A 110 0.02 -4.08 8.21
CA SER A 110 -0.01 -4.27 9.67
C SER A 110 1.42 -4.29 10.24
N ALA A 111 2.31 -5.09 9.66
CA ALA A 111 3.71 -5.15 10.03
C ALA A 111 4.35 -3.76 9.95
N TYR A 112 4.05 -3.02 8.89
CA TYR A 112 4.54 -1.66 8.74
C TYR A 112 3.92 -0.73 9.76
N HIS A 113 2.60 -0.49 9.71
CA HIS A 113 1.89 0.59 10.43
C HIS A 113 1.56 0.25 11.89
N ILE A 114 1.23 -0.99 12.23
CA ILE A 114 0.82 -1.35 13.58
C ILE A 114 2.03 -1.84 14.39
N GLU A 115 2.85 -2.71 13.81
CA GLU A 115 3.96 -3.36 14.51
C GLU A 115 5.29 -2.58 14.40
N ASN A 116 5.38 -1.60 13.49
CA ASN A 116 6.59 -0.82 13.23
C ASN A 116 7.81 -1.71 12.90
N ARG A 117 7.58 -2.77 12.11
CA ARG A 117 8.63 -3.68 11.63
C ARG A 117 9.24 -3.17 10.32
N ASN A 118 10.50 -3.54 10.08
CA ASN A 118 11.18 -3.23 8.83
C ASN A 118 10.62 -4.10 7.70
N ILE A 119 9.73 -3.56 6.88
CA ILE A 119 9.16 -4.25 5.71
C ILE A 119 10.10 -4.33 4.50
N ASP A 120 11.33 -3.81 4.60
CA ASP A 120 12.39 -4.11 3.63
C ASP A 120 13.30 -5.27 4.09
N SER A 121 13.07 -5.82 5.30
CA SER A 121 13.80 -6.96 5.83
C SER A 121 13.31 -8.27 5.22
N GLU A 122 14.25 -9.06 4.72
CA GLU A 122 13.98 -10.42 4.21
C GLU A 122 13.31 -11.30 5.26
N GLU A 123 13.81 -11.32 6.50
CA GLU A 123 13.26 -12.12 7.59
C GLU A 123 11.79 -11.77 7.87
N VAL A 124 11.47 -10.47 7.92
CA VAL A 124 10.10 -10.00 8.16
C VAL A 124 9.18 -10.43 7.03
N LEU A 125 9.60 -10.28 5.77
CA LEU A 125 8.78 -10.60 4.61
C LEU A 125 8.58 -12.10 4.41
N LEU A 126 9.60 -12.92 4.67
CA LEU A 126 9.46 -14.38 4.64
C LEU A 126 8.52 -14.87 5.74
N SER A 127 8.60 -14.28 6.94
CA SER A 127 7.67 -14.56 8.03
C SER A 127 6.22 -14.19 7.70
N ILE A 128 5.99 -13.17 6.87
CA ILE A 128 4.63 -12.83 6.39
C ILE A 128 4.21 -13.86 5.32
N ALA A 129 5.06 -14.09 4.32
CA ALA A 129 4.77 -14.96 3.18
C ALA A 129 4.51 -16.42 3.58
N SER A 130 5.10 -16.92 4.67
CA SER A 130 4.90 -18.29 5.16
C SER A 130 3.44 -18.61 5.51
N ASN A 131 2.59 -17.60 5.69
CA ASN A 131 1.16 -17.77 5.99
C ASN A 131 0.29 -17.98 4.73
N TYR A 132 0.87 -17.89 3.52
CA TYR A 132 0.13 -17.76 2.26
C TYR A 132 0.43 -18.86 1.22
N ASP A 133 0.93 -20.02 1.63
CA ASP A 133 1.29 -21.14 0.73
C ASP A 133 2.31 -20.76 -0.37
N LEU A 134 3.12 -19.72 -0.14
CA LEU A 134 4.18 -19.30 -1.05
C LEU A 134 5.49 -20.05 -0.72
N PRO A 135 6.17 -20.69 -1.70
CA PRO A 135 7.43 -21.38 -1.45
C PRO A 135 8.51 -20.40 -0.98
N GLU A 136 9.12 -20.67 0.19
CA GLU A 136 10.09 -19.76 0.83
C GLU A 136 11.23 -19.35 -0.10
N GLU A 137 11.82 -20.30 -0.82
CA GLU A 137 12.93 -20.03 -1.74
C GLU A 137 12.52 -19.19 -2.95
N GLU A 138 11.31 -19.37 -3.48
CA GLU A 138 10.81 -18.52 -4.55
C GLU A 138 10.56 -17.09 -4.04
N VAL A 139 10.00 -16.96 -2.83
CA VAL A 139 9.80 -15.64 -2.20
C VAL A 139 11.14 -14.96 -1.97
N ARG A 140 12.13 -15.66 -1.41
CA ARG A 140 13.47 -15.10 -1.15
C ARG A 140 14.11 -14.61 -2.45
N ASN A 141 14.00 -15.37 -3.52
CA ASN A 141 14.51 -14.95 -4.82
C ASN A 141 13.77 -13.70 -5.34
N ALA A 142 12.44 -13.70 -5.27
CA ALA A 142 11.63 -12.59 -5.77
C ALA A 142 11.89 -11.28 -5.03
N ILE A 143 11.97 -11.30 -3.69
CA ILE A 143 12.18 -10.08 -2.89
C ILE A 143 13.62 -9.57 -2.93
N ASN A 144 14.55 -10.33 -3.52
CA ASN A 144 15.95 -9.95 -3.70
C ASN A 144 16.32 -9.73 -5.18
N ASP A 145 15.33 -9.70 -6.08
CA ASP A 145 15.56 -9.40 -7.48
C ASP A 145 15.79 -7.89 -7.67
N GLU A 146 17.06 -7.48 -7.71
CA GLU A 146 17.46 -6.09 -7.88
C GLU A 146 17.08 -5.53 -9.28
N ALA A 147 16.98 -6.38 -10.30
CA ALA A 147 16.57 -5.93 -11.63
C ALA A 147 15.07 -5.61 -11.64
N GLU A 148 14.27 -6.46 -11.00
CA GLU A 148 12.84 -6.23 -10.81
C GLU A 148 12.59 -5.01 -9.92
N LEU A 149 13.42 -4.79 -8.90
CA LEU A 149 13.35 -3.59 -8.06
C LEU A 149 13.60 -2.32 -8.87
N GLU A 150 14.64 -2.30 -9.70
CA GLU A 150 14.95 -1.17 -10.58
C GLU A 150 13.80 -0.88 -11.56
N GLN A 151 13.19 -1.93 -12.11
CA GLN A 151 12.03 -1.81 -12.97
C GLN A 151 10.82 -1.24 -12.22
N THR A 152 10.60 -1.68 -10.98
CA THR A 152 9.51 -1.19 -10.13
C THR A 152 9.69 0.29 -9.78
N TYR A 153 10.93 0.77 -9.57
CA TYR A 153 11.19 2.20 -9.41
C TYR A 153 10.84 2.99 -10.67
N LYS A 154 11.24 2.51 -11.85
CA LYS A 154 10.91 3.18 -13.13
C LYS A 154 9.40 3.25 -13.35
N GLU A 155 8.66 2.21 -12.98
CA GLU A 155 7.20 2.21 -13.02
C GLU A 155 6.61 3.25 -12.07
N SER A 156 7.09 3.29 -10.82
CA SER A 156 6.66 4.30 -9.86
C SER A 156 6.99 5.73 -10.30
N ASP A 157 8.15 5.98 -10.91
CA ASP A 157 8.53 7.31 -11.39
C ASP A 157 7.63 7.79 -12.51
N ARG A 158 7.24 6.91 -13.44
CA ARG A 158 6.23 7.24 -14.46
C ARG A 158 4.89 7.60 -13.83
N ASN A 159 4.48 6.89 -12.78
CA ASN A 159 3.24 7.22 -12.07
C ASN A 159 3.34 8.59 -11.37
N LYS A 160 4.49 8.95 -10.79
CA LYS A 160 4.72 10.28 -10.18
C LYS A 160 4.62 11.44 -11.18
N GLU A 161 4.88 11.22 -12.47
CA GLU A 161 4.69 12.26 -13.51
C GLU A 161 3.20 12.62 -13.71
N ILE A 162 2.31 11.68 -13.39
CA ILE A 162 0.87 11.78 -13.63
C ILE A 162 0.09 12.00 -12.31
N GLU A 163 0.64 11.53 -11.18
CA GLU A 163 -0.01 11.48 -9.88
C GLU A 163 0.64 12.42 -8.86
N VAL A 164 -0.20 13.15 -8.13
CA VAL A 164 0.25 14.08 -7.07
C VAL A 164 0.45 13.37 -5.72
N GLY A 165 -0.03 12.14 -5.56
CA GLY A 165 0.15 11.34 -4.35
C GLY A 165 -0.75 10.09 -4.28
N VAL A 166 -0.56 9.31 -3.21
CA VAL A 166 -1.26 8.04 -2.95
C VAL A 166 -2.12 8.09 -1.66
N PRO A 167 -3.19 7.26 -1.55
CA PRO A 167 -3.65 6.29 -2.54
C PRO A 167 -4.33 6.97 -3.74
N GLN A 168 -4.15 6.39 -4.91
CA GLN A 168 -4.81 6.77 -6.16
C GLN A 168 -5.55 5.54 -6.69
N PHE A 169 -6.81 5.71 -7.08
CA PHE A 169 -7.63 4.62 -7.60
C PHE A 169 -7.99 4.90 -9.06
N TYR A 170 -7.73 3.92 -9.91
CA TYR A 170 -8.13 3.91 -11.32
C TYR A 170 -9.22 2.86 -11.52
N PHE A 171 -10.32 3.25 -12.16
CA PHE A 171 -11.42 2.35 -12.45
C PHE A 171 -11.41 1.97 -13.93
N TYR A 172 -11.15 0.69 -14.18
CA TYR A 172 -11.10 0.14 -15.52
C TYR A 172 -12.41 -0.55 -15.89
N LYS A 173 -12.88 -0.31 -17.11
CA LYS A 173 -13.92 -1.13 -17.71
C LYS A 173 -13.28 -2.26 -18.51
N ASN A 174 -13.68 -3.49 -18.22
CA ASN A 174 -13.16 -4.71 -18.85
C ASN A 174 -11.62 -4.81 -18.85
N GLY A 175 -10.96 -4.23 -17.84
CA GLY A 175 -9.49 -4.26 -17.67
C GLY A 175 -8.68 -3.50 -18.74
N LYS A 176 -9.30 -2.59 -19.51
CA LYS A 176 -8.61 -1.94 -20.65
C LYS A 176 -8.71 -0.43 -20.66
N GLU A 177 -9.89 0.12 -20.40
CA GLU A 177 -10.15 1.55 -20.51
C GLU A 177 -10.35 2.14 -19.12
N VAL A 178 -9.55 3.15 -18.76
CA VAL A 178 -9.78 3.95 -17.55
C VAL A 178 -11.01 4.81 -17.79
N VAL A 179 -12.09 4.51 -17.08
CA VAL A 179 -13.36 5.25 -17.18
C VAL A 179 -13.46 6.33 -16.12
N ASN A 180 -12.78 6.14 -14.99
CA ASN A 180 -12.66 7.18 -13.97
C ASN A 180 -11.41 7.00 -13.10
N GLN A 181 -11.05 8.06 -12.38
CA GLN A 181 -9.99 8.07 -11.39
C GLN A 181 -10.38 8.90 -10.16
N ILE A 182 -9.90 8.53 -8.98
CA ILE A 182 -10.12 9.28 -7.75
C ILE A 182 -8.89 9.21 -6.85
N SER A 183 -8.54 10.36 -6.25
CA SER A 183 -7.36 10.53 -5.42
C SER A 183 -7.69 10.58 -3.93
N GLY A 184 -6.78 10.06 -3.10
CA GLY A 184 -6.81 10.11 -1.65
C GLY A 184 -7.61 8.98 -1.00
N ALA A 185 -7.49 8.90 0.33
CA ALA A 185 -8.23 7.93 1.15
C ALA A 185 -9.72 8.33 1.23
N GLN A 186 -10.47 7.99 0.19
CA GLN A 186 -11.89 8.31 0.04
C GLN A 186 -12.76 7.39 0.89
N ASN A 187 -13.91 7.89 1.33
CA ASN A 187 -14.86 7.05 2.04
C ASN A 187 -15.48 5.98 1.11
N THR A 188 -15.97 4.90 1.71
CA THR A 188 -16.60 3.75 1.03
C THR A 188 -17.70 4.16 0.06
N ARG A 189 -18.50 5.18 0.41
CA ARG A 189 -19.62 5.65 -0.41
C ARG A 189 -19.12 6.26 -1.73
N ASN A 190 -18.06 7.06 -1.70
CA ASN A 190 -17.49 7.67 -2.89
C ASN A 190 -16.96 6.61 -3.85
N LEU A 191 -16.17 5.66 -3.34
CA LEU A 191 -15.63 4.56 -4.14
C LEU A 191 -16.74 3.67 -4.74
N LEU A 192 -17.80 3.36 -3.98
CA LEU A 192 -18.98 2.62 -4.49
C LEU A 192 -19.72 3.38 -5.59
N LYS A 193 -19.79 4.71 -5.51
CA LYS A 193 -20.42 5.53 -6.54
C LYS A 193 -19.64 5.43 -7.85
N GLU A 194 -18.31 5.40 -7.80
CA GLU A 194 -17.49 5.28 -9.00
C GLU A 194 -17.58 3.90 -9.64
N LEU A 195 -17.61 2.84 -8.83
CA LEU A 195 -17.84 1.47 -9.33
C LEU A 195 -19.20 1.34 -10.04
N LYS A 196 -20.26 1.98 -9.53
CA LYS A 196 -21.56 2.05 -10.19
C LYS A 196 -21.47 2.66 -11.59
N ILE A 197 -20.78 3.78 -11.72
CA ILE A 197 -20.62 4.49 -12.99
C ILE A 197 -19.90 3.61 -14.01
N VAL A 198 -18.86 2.88 -13.58
CA VAL A 198 -18.12 1.96 -14.46
C VAL A 198 -18.96 0.76 -14.88
N ALA A 199 -19.81 0.26 -13.99
CA ALA A 199 -20.70 -0.87 -14.25
C ALA A 199 -21.89 -0.55 -15.16
N GLU A 200 -22.38 0.69 -15.15
CA GLU A 200 -23.55 1.13 -15.93
C GLU A 200 -23.19 1.68 -17.31
N LYS A 201 -21.95 2.13 -17.51
CA LYS A 201 -21.42 2.56 -18.81
C LYS A 201 -20.99 1.37 -19.64
#